data_AF-A0AAN8YDU0-F1
#
_entry.id   AF-A0AAN8YDU0-F1
#
_cell.length_a   1.000
_cell.length_b   1.000
_cell.length_c   1.000
_cell.angle_alpha   90.00
_cell.angle_beta   90.00
_cell.angle_gamma   90.00
#
_symmetry.space_group_name_H-M   'P 1'
#
loop_
_entity.id
_entity.type
_entity.pdbx_description
1 polymer ?
#
loop_
_entity_poly.entity_id
_entity_poly.type
_entity_poly.pdbx_seq_one_letter_code
_entity_poly.pdbx_strand_id
1 'polypeptide(L)'
;MKTSYSREVEEASVVELNRIISEEVVNSTRAVAAEGGIFPLVKVLENGSERAVEAALAILYNLSMESENHAAIIAAGSVPILRRLVLAQGSHWMRALRLLRTLPT
;
A
#
# COMPACT_ATOMS: atom_id res chain seq x y z
N MET A 1 10.10 23.37 9.19
CA MET A 1 10.47 23.24 7.76
C MET A 1 11.19 21.91 7.46
N LYS A 2 10.79 20.77 8.06
CA LYS A 2 11.42 19.44 7.80
C LYS A 2 10.49 18.42 7.12
N THR A 3 9.22 18.75 6.93
CA THR A 3 8.19 17.79 6.52
C THR A 3 7.99 17.64 5.01
N SER A 4 8.26 18.66 4.19
CA SER A 4 8.06 18.57 2.72
C SER A 4 9.08 17.64 2.07
N TYR A 5 10.38 17.88 2.36
CA TYR A 5 11.47 17.11 1.76
C TYR A 5 11.44 15.63 2.17
N SER A 6 10.99 15.34 3.40
CA SER A 6 10.84 13.96 3.86
C SER A 6 9.70 13.22 3.16
N ARG A 7 8.60 13.92 2.84
CA ARG A 7 7.43 13.30 2.22
C ARG A 7 7.64 13.05 0.73
N GLU A 8 8.23 14.00 0.01
CA GLU A 8 8.57 13.82 -1.40
C GLU A 8 9.50 12.62 -1.60
N VAL A 9 10.51 12.46 -0.72
CA VAL A 9 11.40 11.30 -0.72
C VAL A 9 10.66 10.01 -0.36
N GLU A 10 9.77 10.04 0.64
CA GLU A 10 8.93 8.89 1.01
C GLU A 10 8.05 8.45 -0.17
N GLU A 11 7.33 9.37 -0.80
CA GLU A 11 6.47 9.08 -1.94
C GLU A 11 7.25 8.55 -3.15
N ALA A 12 8.40 9.16 -3.47
CA ALA A 12 9.29 8.67 -4.51
C ALA A 12 9.81 7.26 -4.21
N SER A 13 10.14 6.98 -2.94
CA SER A 13 10.61 5.66 -2.52
C SER A 13 9.54 4.58 -2.67
N VAL A 14 8.28 4.88 -2.38
CA VAL A 14 7.17 3.92 -2.55
C VAL A 14 6.90 3.65 -4.02
N VAL A 15 6.97 4.68 -4.87
CA VAL A 15 6.83 4.51 -6.33
C VAL A 15 7.95 3.63 -6.89
N GLU A 16 9.19 3.85 -6.46
CA GLU A 16 10.33 3.05 -6.89
C GLU A 16 10.27 1.61 -6.33
N LEU A 17 9.86 1.45 -5.06
CA LEU A 17 9.63 0.14 -4.47
C LEU A 17 8.58 -0.65 -5.25
N ASN A 18 7.50 0.01 -5.67
CA ASN A 18 6.48 -0.62 -6.49
C ASN A 18 7.04 -1.07 -7.86
N ARG A 19 7.94 -0.29 -8.46
CA ARG A 19 8.63 -0.66 -9.71
C ARG A 19 9.44 -1.94 -9.50
N ILE A 20 10.26 -2.00 -8.46
CA ILE A 20 11.09 -3.18 -8.13
C ILE A 20 10.22 -4.43 -7.90
N ILE A 21 9.13 -4.29 -7.15
CA ILE A 21 8.21 -5.39 -6.86
C ILE A 21 7.48 -5.88 -8.12
N SER A 22 7.16 -4.97 -9.04
CA SER A 22 6.47 -5.30 -10.30
C SER A 22 7.39 -5.97 -11.32
N GLU A 23 8.71 -5.79 -11.20
CA GLU A 23 9.72 -6.41 -12.07
C GLU A 23 10.09 -7.85 -11.65
N GLU A 24 9.29 -8.49 -10.78
CA GLU A 24 9.41 -9.89 -10.34
C GLU A 24 10.79 -10.27 -9.77
N VAL A 25 11.39 -9.41 -8.93
CA VAL A 25 12.45 -9.89 -8.03
C VAL A 25 11.79 -10.79 -6.97
N VAL A 26 11.76 -12.10 -7.27
CA VAL A 26 11.22 -13.17 -6.42
C VAL A 26 11.67 -12.94 -4.97
N ASN A 27 10.70 -12.88 -4.05
CA ASN A 27 10.84 -12.60 -2.60
C ASN A 27 10.82 -11.13 -2.11
N SER A 28 10.76 -10.13 -3.00
CA SER A 28 10.76 -8.72 -2.55
C SER A 28 9.56 -8.35 -1.68
N THR A 29 8.39 -8.92 -1.97
CA THR A 29 7.17 -8.74 -1.16
C THR A 29 7.33 -9.35 0.23
N ARG A 30 7.94 -10.54 0.35
CA ARG A 30 8.19 -11.16 1.66
C ARG A 30 9.17 -10.33 2.49
N ALA A 31 10.21 -9.78 1.87
CA ALA A 31 11.14 -8.87 2.55
C ALA A 31 10.43 -7.61 3.07
N VAL A 32 9.58 -6.99 2.26
CA VAL A 32 8.80 -5.81 2.69
C VAL A 32 7.92 -6.12 3.91
N ALA A 33 7.25 -7.28 3.92
CA ALA A 33 6.45 -7.69 5.08
C ALA A 33 7.33 -7.93 6.32
N ALA A 34 8.43 -8.67 6.17
CA ALA A 34 9.34 -9.04 7.26
C ALA A 34 10.00 -7.81 7.92
N GLU A 35 10.34 -6.78 7.13
CA GLU A 35 10.94 -5.54 7.61
C GLU A 35 9.91 -4.51 8.11
N GLY A 36 8.64 -4.91 8.28
CA GLY A 36 7.59 -4.05 8.84
C GLY A 36 7.05 -2.97 7.88
N GLY A 37 7.27 -3.12 6.57
CA GLY A 37 6.87 -2.14 5.56
C GLY A 37 5.35 -1.96 5.38
N ILE A 38 4.52 -2.89 5.89
CA ILE A 38 3.05 -2.84 5.76
C ILE A 38 2.47 -1.58 6.39
N PHE A 39 2.89 -1.21 7.61
CA PHE A 39 2.32 -0.06 8.31
C PHE A 39 2.61 1.27 7.59
N PRO A 40 3.86 1.59 7.20
CA PRO A 40 4.16 2.76 6.37
C PRO A 40 3.35 2.82 5.07
N LEU A 41 3.20 1.69 4.37
CA LEU A 41 2.41 1.63 3.13
C LEU A 41 0.94 1.99 3.38
N VAL A 42 0.35 1.53 4.49
CA VAL A 42 -1.03 1.91 4.86
C VAL A 42 -1.12 3.40 5.21
N LYS A 43 -0.07 4.00 5.79
CA LYS A 43 -0.04 5.45 6.04
C LYS A 43 0.04 6.29 4.77
N VAL A 44 0.70 5.79 3.73
CA VAL A 44 0.68 6.44 2.42
C VAL A 44 -0.72 6.47 1.81
N LEU A 45 -1.57 5.46 2.05
CA LEU A 45 -2.97 5.48 1.61
C LEU A 45 -3.81 6.60 2.26
N GLU A 46 -3.40 7.08 3.43
CA GLU A 46 -4.13 8.11 4.18
C GLU A 46 -3.81 9.51 3.64
N ASN A 47 -2.51 9.79 3.41
CA ASN A 47 -2.01 11.16 3.22
C ASN A 47 -1.05 11.35 2.03
N GLY A 48 -0.81 10.32 1.22
CA GLY A 48 0.10 10.40 0.07
C GLY A 48 -0.52 11.04 -1.17
N SER A 49 0.32 11.46 -2.12
CA SER A 49 -0.12 11.85 -3.45
C SER A 49 -0.81 10.70 -4.20
N GLU A 50 -1.60 11.02 -5.24
CA GLU A 50 -2.29 9.98 -6.02
C GLU A 50 -1.35 8.89 -6.54
N ARG A 51 -0.14 9.27 -6.99
CA ARG A 51 0.87 8.32 -7.46
C ARG A 51 1.38 7.42 -6.34
N ALA A 52 1.64 7.98 -5.17
CA ALA A 52 2.10 7.22 -4.02
C ALA A 52 1.01 6.28 -3.49
N VAL A 53 -0.25 6.72 -3.46
CA VAL A 53 -1.42 5.90 -3.10
C VAL A 53 -1.58 4.74 -4.09
N GLU A 54 -1.48 5.00 -5.39
CA GLU A 54 -1.58 3.95 -6.41
C GLU A 54 -0.48 2.89 -6.26
N ALA A 55 0.77 3.33 -6.04
CA ALA A 55 1.90 2.44 -5.79
C ALA A 55 1.70 1.63 -4.49
N ALA A 56 1.29 2.28 -3.39
CA ALA A 56 1.04 1.61 -2.12
C ALA A 56 -0.09 0.55 -2.23
N LEU A 57 -1.18 0.85 -2.95
CA LEU A 57 -2.27 -0.11 -3.20
C LEU A 57 -1.77 -1.33 -3.99
N ALA A 58 -0.90 -1.13 -4.98
CA ALA A 58 -0.33 -2.22 -5.77
C ALA A 58 0.58 -3.12 -4.91
N ILE A 59 1.46 -2.52 -4.10
CA ILE A 59 2.33 -3.27 -3.19
C ILE A 59 1.50 -4.06 -2.18
N LEU A 60 0.54 -3.41 -1.52
CA LEU A 60 -0.33 -4.06 -0.53
C LEU A 60 -1.20 -5.16 -1.15
N TYR A 61 -1.64 -5.00 -2.40
CA TYR A 61 -2.33 -6.06 -3.14
C TYR A 61 -1.43 -7.28 -3.33
N ASN A 62 -0.19 -7.08 -3.78
CA ASN A 62 0.77 -8.17 -3.93
C ASN A 62 1.07 -8.86 -2.59
N LEU A 63 1.23 -8.08 -1.52
CA LEU A 63 1.40 -8.63 -0.16
C LEU A 63 0.19 -9.44 0.30
N SER A 64 -1.02 -9.03 -0.07
CA SER A 64 -2.26 -9.73 0.28
C SER A 64 -2.45 -11.06 -0.46
N MET A 65 -1.61 -11.39 -1.44
CA MET A 65 -1.63 -12.73 -2.06
C MET A 65 -1.16 -13.81 -1.08
N GLU A 66 -0.37 -13.43 -0.07
CA GLU A 66 0.03 -14.29 1.04
C GLU A 66 -0.92 -14.04 2.22
N SER A 67 -1.68 -15.06 2.63
CA SER A 67 -2.68 -14.94 3.70
C SER A 67 -2.09 -14.56 5.07
N GLU A 68 -0.82 -14.91 5.30
CA GLU A 68 -0.07 -14.54 6.51
C GLU A 68 0.00 -13.01 6.72
N ASN A 69 -0.04 -12.23 5.62
CA ASN A 69 0.03 -10.77 5.69
C ASN A 69 -1.32 -10.10 6.00
N HIS A 70 -2.44 -10.81 5.89
CA HIS A 70 -3.77 -10.22 6.02
C HIS A 70 -3.99 -9.56 7.38
N ALA A 71 -3.63 -10.26 8.45
CA ALA A 71 -3.78 -9.75 9.82
C ALA A 71 -2.98 -8.45 10.02
N ALA A 72 -1.76 -8.37 9.49
CA ALA A 72 -0.93 -7.17 9.57
C ALA A 72 -1.52 -6.01 8.75
N ILE A 73 -2.02 -6.27 7.55
CA ILE A 73 -2.67 -5.26 6.70
C ILE A 73 -3.93 -4.71 7.40
N ILE A 74 -4.73 -5.56 8.04
CA ILE A 74 -5.92 -5.15 8.79
C ILE A 74 -5.53 -4.36 10.06
N ALA A 75 -4.58 -4.88 10.84
CA ALA A 75 -4.11 -4.25 12.08
C ALA A 75 -3.48 -2.87 11.86
N ALA A 76 -2.89 -2.64 10.68
CA ALA A 76 -2.40 -1.32 10.27
C ALA A 76 -3.51 -0.28 10.01
N GLY A 77 -4.79 -0.67 10.07
CA GLY A 77 -5.94 0.22 9.92
C GLY A 77 -6.37 0.44 8.46
N SER A 78 -6.06 -0.50 7.56
CA SER A 78 -6.36 -0.37 6.13
C SER A 78 -7.86 -0.37 5.81
N VAL A 79 -8.69 -1.12 6.54
CA VAL A 79 -10.11 -1.35 6.17
C VAL A 79 -10.93 -0.05 6.08
N PRO A 80 -10.93 0.85 7.09
CA PRO A 80 -11.62 2.14 6.97
C PRO A 80 -11.10 3.00 5.81
N ILE A 81 -9.79 3.01 5.58
CA ILE A 81 -9.16 3.79 4.50
C ILE A 81 -9.60 3.27 3.15
N LEU A 82 -9.50 1.95 2.92
CA LEU A 82 -9.92 1.31 1.67
C LEU A 82 -11.40 1.54 1.38
N ARG A 83 -12.27 1.45 2.40
CA ARG A 83 -13.70 1.77 2.25
C ARG A 83 -13.91 3.21 1.78
N ARG A 84 -13.21 4.17 2.37
CA ARG A 84 -13.25 5.58 1.94
C ARG A 84 -12.81 5.75 0.49
N LEU A 85 -11.71 5.12 0.08
CA LEU A 85 -11.19 5.20 -1.28
C LEU A 85 -12.17 4.58 -2.31
N VAL A 86 -12.81 3.48 -1.96
CA VAL A 86 -13.85 2.86 -2.80
C VAL A 86 -15.07 3.77 -2.94
N LEU A 87 -15.56 4.35 -1.84
CA LEU A 87 -16.74 5.21 -1.84
C LEU A 87 -16.50 6.55 -2.54
N ALA A 88 -15.28 7.08 -2.47
CA ALA A 88 -14.90 8.31 -3.17
C ALA A 88 -14.93 8.16 -4.71
N GLN A 89 -14.90 6.92 -5.22
CA GLN A 89 -14.89 6.61 -6.67
C GLN A 89 -13.85 7.40 -7.48
N GLY A 90 -12.73 7.76 -6.84
CA GLY A 90 -11.61 8.48 -7.46
C GLY A 90 -10.73 7.59 -8.32
N SER A 91 -9.62 8.13 -8.84
CA SER A 91 -8.69 7.47 -9.78
C SER A 91 -8.25 6.04 -9.40
N HIS A 92 -8.25 5.69 -8.11
CA HIS A 92 -7.73 4.43 -7.58
C HIS A 92 -8.79 3.53 -6.90
N TRP A 93 -10.10 3.83 -7.04
CA TRP A 93 -11.18 3.09 -6.37
C TRP A 93 -11.18 1.58 -6.70
N MET A 94 -10.89 1.22 -7.96
CA MET A 94 -10.92 -0.17 -8.41
C MET A 94 -9.80 -1.00 -7.76
N ARG A 95 -8.62 -0.41 -7.56
CA ARG A 95 -7.50 -1.06 -6.87
C ARG A 95 -7.79 -1.21 -5.38
N ALA A 96 -8.33 -0.16 -4.76
CA ALA A 96 -8.78 -0.23 -3.37
C ALA A 96 -9.84 -1.32 -3.17
N LEU A 97 -10.80 -1.45 -4.10
CA LEU A 97 -11.81 -2.51 -4.06
C LEU A 97 -11.18 -3.89 -4.18
N ARG A 98 -10.24 -4.08 -5.12
CA ARG A 98 -9.55 -5.36 -5.30
C ARG A 98 -8.84 -5.79 -4.02
N LEU A 99 -8.04 -4.91 -3.42
CA LEU A 99 -7.36 -5.18 -2.15
C LEU A 99 -8.35 -5.44 -1.02
N LEU A 100 -9.42 -4.65 -0.90
CA LEU A 100 -10.42 -4.89 0.13
C LEU A 100 -11.08 -6.27 -0.01
N ARG A 101 -11.22 -6.77 -1.25
CA ARG A 101 -11.80 -8.08 -1.55
C ARG A 101 -10.87 -9.27 -1.26
N THR A 102 -9.57 -9.04 -1.08
CA THR A 102 -8.61 -10.11 -0.74
C THR A 102 -8.47 -10.32 0.77
N LEU A 103 -8.79 -9.30 1.56
CA LEU A 103 -8.73 -9.37 3.01
C LEU A 103 -9.98 -10.06 3.58
N PRO A 104 -9.84 -10.92 4.61
CA PRO A 104 -10.98 -11.46 5.34
C PRO A 104 -11.67 -10.32 6.10
N THR A 105 -12.92 -10.03 5.75
CA THR A 105 -13.76 -9.00 6.37
C THR A 105 -14.75 -9.58 7.35
#